data_AF-G0EJ62-F1
#
_entry.id   AF-G0EJ62-F1
#
_cell.length_a   1.000
_cell.length_b   1.000
_cell.length_c   1.000
_cell.angle_alpha   90.00
_cell.angle_beta   90.00
_cell.angle_gamma   90.00
#
_symmetry.space_group_name_H-M   'P 1'
#
loop_
_entity.id
_entity.type
_entity.pdbx_description
1 polymer ?
#
loop_
_entity_poly.entity_id
_entity_poly.type
_entity_poly.pdbx_seq_one_letter_code
_entity_poly.pdbx_strand_id
1 'polypeptide(L)'
;MCEFMKKIFCIIIILILSIISCGKNSVTNPAKSIDGLIYPNNSMGQKTFKANYRKQGNKPYDFYKVAEYDKLIVYVMAGSGYNPESVDYIAKVFNDNYDEEVRIYGEHTDVDKNGKIIILLLELNADYSDSIGTGYFYGLDLLLNENNNAEILYMDIKMVNEKPEYMSGTIQHEFQHLINFNVNYIRNGRQMSTWLNEALSESTSILFFNQVKVDSRINEFNKATLGYYCFYTWNLPSESVYPNNPNSKYIFANYPSASVFMNWLYQKSGKNSSVFQNIAKYSSLVDYDRVLNNVSFTGASSWDDLLLKWIEGVANGEVEGANIEKQEENNNVNLYPGAIVAYDGTLSSSDNLVTRKLSSGLELALNKDIYTGYTPTSVSITIPKASSIQASKMYKTVSKDDKPYIPKYRHILFDKDGKIKEY
;
A
#
# COMPACT_ATOMS: atom_id res chain seq x y z
N MET A 1 41.06 -73.48 3.19
CA MET A 1 40.63 -72.55 4.26
C MET A 1 41.19 -71.12 4.11
N CYS A 2 42.37 -70.92 3.48
CA CYS A 2 43.03 -69.62 3.39
C CYS A 2 42.44 -68.63 2.34
N GLU A 3 41.86 -69.09 1.23
CA GLU A 3 41.28 -68.18 0.22
C GLU A 3 39.88 -67.65 0.56
N PHE A 4 39.06 -68.44 1.27
CA PHE A 4 37.71 -68.04 1.64
C PHE A 4 37.73 -66.92 2.69
N MET A 5 38.70 -66.97 3.63
CA MET A 5 38.93 -65.91 4.61
C MET A 5 39.47 -64.61 3.99
N LYS A 6 40.31 -64.69 2.94
CA LYS A 6 40.79 -63.51 2.21
C LYS A 6 39.66 -62.77 1.46
N LYS A 7 38.71 -63.51 0.89
CA LYS A 7 37.53 -62.92 0.21
C LYS A 7 36.57 -62.26 1.20
N ILE A 8 36.34 -62.88 2.36
CA ILE A 8 35.51 -62.29 3.42
C ILE A 8 36.17 -61.02 3.99
N PHE A 9 37.49 -61.01 4.20
CA PHE A 9 38.20 -59.83 4.70
C PHE A 9 38.21 -58.68 3.68
N CYS A 10 38.33 -58.97 2.38
CA CYS A 10 38.21 -57.95 1.33
C CYS A 10 36.80 -57.34 1.23
N ILE A 11 35.75 -58.16 1.40
CA ILE A 11 34.35 -57.69 1.37
C ILE A 11 34.06 -56.80 2.59
N ILE A 12 34.58 -57.14 3.77
CA ILE A 12 34.43 -56.34 5.00
C ILE A 12 35.19 -55.00 4.89
N ILE A 13 36.38 -54.98 4.29
CA ILE A 13 37.13 -53.74 4.03
C ILE A 13 36.41 -52.83 3.04
N ILE A 14 35.82 -53.38 1.97
CA ILE A 14 35.04 -52.62 1.00
C ILE A 14 33.77 -52.05 1.68
N LEU A 15 33.07 -52.82 2.51
CA LEU A 15 31.90 -52.34 3.27
C LEU A 15 32.25 -51.25 4.29
N ILE A 16 33.40 -51.34 4.98
CA ILE A 16 33.85 -50.31 5.92
C ILE A 16 34.28 -49.04 5.18
N LEU A 17 34.91 -49.15 4.00
CA LEU A 17 35.25 -47.99 3.15
C LEU A 17 33.99 -47.32 2.57
N SER A 18 32.93 -48.07 2.25
CA SER A 18 31.63 -47.51 1.85
C SER A 18 30.94 -46.75 2.98
N ILE A 19 31.06 -47.21 4.23
CA ILE A 19 30.45 -46.56 5.40
C ILE A 19 31.26 -45.31 5.81
N ILE A 20 32.59 -45.32 5.67
CA ILE A 20 33.43 -44.14 5.91
C ILE A 20 33.27 -43.09 4.78
N SER A 21 33.04 -43.52 3.54
CA SER A 21 32.71 -42.61 2.42
C SER A 21 31.30 -42.02 2.48
N CYS A 22 30.39 -42.60 3.28
CA CYS A 22 29.07 -42.02 3.55
C CYS A 22 29.06 -41.03 4.73
N GLY A 23 30.17 -40.85 5.43
CA GLY A 23 30.26 -39.98 6.62
C GLY A 23 30.77 -38.55 6.39
N LYS A 24 31.16 -38.17 5.17
CA LYS A 24 31.77 -36.85 4.89
C LYS A 24 31.45 -36.26 3.51
N ASN A 25 30.37 -36.69 2.87
CA ASN A 25 29.79 -35.91 1.79
C ASN A 25 28.66 -35.09 2.39
N SER A 26 28.91 -33.81 2.63
CA SER A 26 27.84 -32.82 2.65
C SER A 26 27.18 -32.90 1.27
N VAL A 27 26.14 -33.73 1.16
CA VAL A 27 25.25 -33.73 0.01
C VAL A 27 24.59 -32.36 0.04
N THR A 28 25.21 -31.39 -0.63
CA THR A 28 24.53 -30.18 -1.05
C THR A 28 23.48 -30.67 -2.02
N ASN A 29 22.23 -30.83 -1.55
CA ASN A 29 21.10 -31.01 -2.44
C ASN A 29 21.21 -29.97 -3.56
N PRO A 30 21.08 -30.34 -4.85
CA PRO A 30 21.09 -29.34 -5.91
C PRO A 30 19.99 -28.30 -5.61
N ALA A 31 20.26 -27.02 -5.89
CA ALA A 31 19.25 -25.98 -5.80
C ALA A 31 18.03 -26.44 -6.62
N LYS A 32 16.89 -26.60 -5.95
CA LYS A 32 15.68 -27.07 -6.61
C LYS A 32 15.09 -25.87 -7.35
N SER A 33 15.05 -25.94 -8.67
CA SER A 33 14.33 -24.99 -9.50
C SER A 33 12.93 -25.55 -9.78
N ILE A 34 11.89 -24.91 -9.24
CA ILE A 34 10.50 -25.20 -9.60
C ILE A 34 9.92 -23.92 -10.17
N ASP A 35 9.46 -23.96 -11.43
CA ASP A 35 8.85 -22.82 -12.12
C ASP A 35 9.66 -21.52 -11.98
N GLY A 36 11.00 -21.57 -12.09
CA GLY A 36 11.88 -20.38 -11.98
C GLY A 36 12.29 -19.98 -10.56
N LEU A 37 11.70 -20.58 -9.52
CA LEU A 37 12.06 -20.36 -8.12
C LEU A 37 13.23 -21.26 -7.73
N ILE A 38 14.32 -20.64 -7.31
CA ILE A 38 15.53 -21.32 -6.86
C ILE A 38 15.54 -21.32 -5.34
N TYR A 39 15.41 -22.51 -4.74
CA TYR A 39 15.71 -22.66 -3.32
C TYR A 39 17.21 -22.90 -3.14
N PRO A 40 17.91 -22.06 -2.34
CA PRO A 40 19.28 -22.33 -2.00
C PRO A 40 19.39 -23.67 -1.26
N ASN A 41 20.45 -24.42 -1.56
CA ASN A 41 20.81 -25.62 -0.81
C ASN A 41 21.18 -25.24 0.65
N ASN A 42 21.35 -26.23 1.53
CA ASN A 42 21.58 -26.06 2.98
C ASN A 42 22.75 -25.13 3.41
N SER A 43 23.44 -24.47 2.47
CA SER A 43 24.30 -23.30 2.68
C SER A 43 23.58 -22.01 2.26
N MET A 44 22.46 -21.69 2.90
CA MET A 44 21.72 -20.44 2.65
C MET A 44 22.62 -19.25 3.02
N GLY A 45 22.98 -18.43 2.03
CA GLY A 45 23.84 -17.27 2.24
C GLY A 45 23.25 -16.34 3.29
N GLN A 46 23.84 -16.36 4.49
CA GLN A 46 23.50 -15.44 5.57
C GLN A 46 23.97 -14.04 5.18
N LYS A 47 23.11 -13.05 5.37
CA LYS A 47 23.44 -11.64 5.17
C LYS A 47 22.85 -10.83 6.32
N THR A 48 23.60 -9.85 6.79
CA THR A 48 23.14 -8.91 7.81
C THR A 48 22.54 -7.69 7.14
N PHE A 49 21.33 -7.32 7.55
CA PHE A 49 20.64 -6.11 7.09
C PHE A 49 20.22 -5.27 8.29
N LYS A 50 20.23 -3.94 8.13
CA LYS A 50 19.59 -3.02 9.06
C LYS A 50 18.08 -3.03 8.81
N ALA A 51 17.28 -3.25 9.85
CA ALA A 51 15.82 -3.27 9.75
C ALA A 51 15.17 -2.78 11.05
N ASN A 52 13.91 -2.35 10.98
CA ASN A 52 13.09 -2.00 12.15
C ASN A 52 12.26 -3.20 12.65
N TYR A 53 12.91 -4.15 13.32
CA TYR A 53 12.25 -5.32 13.93
C TYR A 53 11.42 -4.93 15.15
N ARG A 54 10.14 -5.32 15.21
CA ARG A 54 9.20 -5.06 16.32
C ARG A 54 9.19 -3.59 16.80
N LYS A 55 9.32 -2.63 15.88
CA LYS A 55 9.41 -1.18 16.19
C LYS A 55 10.55 -0.80 17.14
N GLN A 56 11.65 -1.58 17.18
CA GLN A 56 12.80 -1.36 18.07
C GLN A 56 13.88 -0.43 17.49
N GLY A 57 13.58 0.22 16.36
CA GLY A 57 14.49 1.07 15.62
C GLY A 57 15.32 0.31 14.60
N ASN A 58 15.96 1.04 13.69
CA ASN A 58 16.73 0.49 12.59
C ASN A 58 18.08 -0.07 13.08
N LYS A 59 18.20 -1.40 13.18
CA LYS A 59 19.35 -2.12 13.76
C LYS A 59 19.78 -3.29 12.88
N PRO A 60 21.04 -3.72 12.95
CA PRO A 60 21.51 -4.89 12.19
C PRO A 60 20.91 -6.19 12.73
N TYR A 61 20.40 -7.01 11.84
CA TYR A 61 19.89 -8.36 12.10
C TYR A 61 20.37 -9.33 11.02
N ASP A 62 20.50 -10.59 11.37
CA ASP A 62 20.88 -11.64 10.44
C ASP A 62 19.66 -12.21 9.73
N PHE A 63 19.82 -12.45 8.43
CA PHE A 63 18.79 -13.03 7.58
C PHE A 63 19.37 -14.16 6.74
N TYR A 64 18.52 -15.14 6.42
CA TYR A 64 18.84 -16.26 5.54
C TYR A 64 18.08 -16.11 4.23
N LYS A 65 18.79 -16.24 3.10
CA LYS A 65 18.14 -16.33 1.80
C LYS A 65 17.32 -17.62 1.73
N VAL A 66 16.01 -17.50 1.51
CA VAL A 66 15.09 -18.66 1.45
C VAL A 66 14.57 -18.94 0.04
N ALA A 67 14.55 -17.91 -0.81
CA ALA A 67 14.11 -18.03 -2.19
C ALA A 67 14.79 -17.00 -3.08
N GLU A 68 14.95 -17.34 -4.34
CA GLU A 68 15.42 -16.43 -5.39
C GLU A 68 14.66 -16.71 -6.67
N TYR A 69 14.31 -15.65 -7.40
CA TYR A 69 13.60 -15.68 -8.67
C TYR A 69 14.23 -14.68 -9.64
N ASP A 70 13.73 -14.55 -10.87
CA ASP A 70 14.28 -13.64 -11.89
C ASP A 70 14.42 -12.19 -11.39
N LYS A 71 13.37 -11.61 -10.80
CA LYS A 71 13.34 -10.20 -10.37
C LYS A 71 13.46 -9.99 -8.86
N LEU A 72 13.57 -11.05 -8.05
CA LEU A 72 13.58 -10.89 -6.60
C LEU A 72 14.44 -11.91 -5.85
N ILE A 73 14.82 -11.52 -4.63
CA ILE A 73 15.42 -12.40 -3.61
C ILE A 73 14.62 -12.26 -2.31
N VAL A 74 14.25 -13.39 -1.69
CA VAL A 74 13.58 -13.40 -0.38
C VAL A 74 14.55 -13.83 0.70
N TYR A 75 14.60 -13.03 1.75
CA TYR A 75 15.35 -13.28 2.98
C TYR A 75 14.41 -13.34 4.18
N VAL A 76 14.64 -14.29 5.08
CA VAL A 76 13.89 -14.44 6.33
C VAL A 76 14.82 -14.17 7.50
N MET A 77 14.35 -13.36 8.47
CA MET A 77 15.11 -13.05 9.68
C MET A 77 15.45 -14.33 10.46
N ALA A 78 16.69 -14.40 10.97
CA ALA A 78 17.17 -15.54 11.72
C ALA A 78 16.28 -15.83 12.94
N GLY A 79 15.86 -17.08 13.08
CA GLY A 79 14.98 -17.53 14.16
C GLY A 79 13.48 -17.35 13.88
N SER A 80 13.09 -16.73 12.78
CA SER A 80 11.69 -16.63 12.36
C SER A 80 11.27 -17.84 11.51
N GLY A 81 10.05 -18.33 11.72
CA GLY A 81 9.44 -19.36 10.88
C GLY A 81 8.75 -18.76 9.65
N TYR A 82 8.86 -19.42 8.50
CA TYR A 82 8.14 -19.05 7.27
C TYR A 82 7.38 -20.24 6.69
N ASN A 83 6.30 -19.97 5.98
CA ASN A 83 5.58 -20.93 5.15
C ASN A 83 6.14 -20.89 3.72
N PRO A 84 6.75 -21.98 3.20
CA PRO A 84 7.27 -22.03 1.85
C PRO A 84 6.22 -21.71 0.78
N GLU A 85 5.00 -22.24 0.89
CA GLU A 85 3.94 -22.01 -0.11
C GLU A 85 3.55 -20.52 -0.18
N SER A 86 3.55 -19.83 0.97
CA SER A 86 3.31 -18.39 1.03
C SER A 86 4.44 -17.60 0.37
N VAL A 87 5.69 -18.01 0.59
CA VAL A 87 6.87 -17.39 -0.06
C VAL A 87 6.83 -17.58 -1.57
N ASP A 88 6.50 -18.79 -2.03
CA ASP A 88 6.37 -19.11 -3.45
C ASP A 88 5.30 -18.24 -4.10
N TYR A 89 4.14 -18.11 -3.44
CA TYR A 89 3.02 -17.31 -3.92
C TYR A 89 3.43 -15.84 -4.09
N ILE A 90 3.95 -15.20 -3.05
CA ILE A 90 4.33 -13.78 -3.14
C ILE A 90 5.45 -13.57 -4.16
N ALA A 91 6.39 -14.52 -4.26
CA ALA A 91 7.49 -14.42 -5.20
C ALA A 91 6.99 -14.50 -6.64
N LYS A 92 6.09 -15.44 -6.93
CA LYS A 92 5.47 -15.58 -8.24
C LYS A 92 4.65 -14.34 -8.62
N VAL A 93 3.75 -13.89 -7.74
CA VAL A 93 2.90 -12.71 -8.01
C VAL A 93 3.74 -11.45 -8.24
N PHE A 94 4.84 -11.28 -7.51
CA PHE A 94 5.75 -10.15 -7.75
C PHE A 94 6.36 -10.21 -9.16
N ASN A 95 6.94 -11.35 -9.54
CA ASN A 95 7.60 -11.49 -10.84
C ASN A 95 6.62 -11.35 -12.01
N ASP A 96 5.42 -11.94 -11.89
CA ASP A 96 4.39 -11.88 -12.93
C ASP A 96 3.96 -10.43 -13.23
N ASN A 97 4.04 -9.53 -12.24
CA ASN A 97 3.57 -8.15 -12.35
C ASN A 97 4.70 -7.10 -12.48
N TYR A 98 5.95 -7.50 -12.25
CA TYR A 98 7.11 -6.60 -12.20
C TYR A 98 7.26 -5.74 -13.46
N ASP A 99 7.23 -6.35 -14.64
CA ASP A 99 7.45 -5.64 -15.91
C ASP A 99 6.37 -4.58 -16.16
N GLU A 100 5.12 -4.88 -15.84
CA GLU A 100 4.00 -3.94 -15.98
C GLU A 100 4.10 -2.80 -14.96
N GLU A 101 4.50 -3.09 -13.72
CA GLU A 101 4.70 -2.07 -12.69
C GLU A 101 5.82 -1.08 -13.06
N VAL A 102 6.96 -1.61 -13.53
CA VAL A 102 8.08 -0.80 -14.05
C VAL A 102 7.64 -0.01 -15.30
N ARG A 103 6.89 -0.61 -16.22
CA ARG A 103 6.38 0.09 -17.40
C ARG A 103 5.51 1.29 -17.03
N ILE A 104 4.65 1.14 -16.03
CA ILE A 104 3.71 2.17 -15.58
C ILE A 104 4.43 3.26 -14.80
N TYR A 105 5.16 2.93 -13.73
CA TYR A 105 5.68 3.92 -12.79
C TYR A 105 7.12 4.38 -13.10
N GLY A 106 7.88 3.57 -13.84
CA GLY A 106 9.25 3.84 -14.23
C GLY A 106 10.26 2.84 -13.67
N GLU A 107 11.53 3.07 -14.00
CA GLU A 107 12.64 2.23 -13.55
C GLU A 107 12.97 2.47 -12.06
N HIS A 108 13.41 1.42 -11.37
CA HIS A 108 14.07 1.53 -10.06
C HIS A 108 15.60 1.62 -10.19
N THR A 109 16.30 1.73 -9.06
CA THR A 109 17.78 1.69 -8.99
C THR A 109 18.31 0.26 -8.98
N ASP A 110 19.63 0.07 -9.05
CA ASP A 110 20.28 -1.23 -8.77
C ASP A 110 21.58 -0.95 -8.00
N VAL A 111 21.43 -0.55 -6.73
CA VAL A 111 22.52 -0.01 -5.91
C VAL A 111 23.56 -1.08 -5.58
N ASP A 112 23.13 -2.31 -5.28
CA ASP A 112 24.03 -3.43 -4.98
C ASP A 112 24.42 -4.27 -6.20
N LYS A 113 23.93 -3.90 -7.39
CA LYS A 113 24.26 -4.51 -8.70
C LYS A 113 23.87 -5.99 -8.79
N ASN A 114 22.81 -6.38 -8.08
CA ASN A 114 22.29 -7.74 -8.12
C ASN A 114 21.17 -7.90 -9.18
N GLY A 115 20.60 -6.79 -9.68
CA GLY A 115 19.54 -6.75 -10.69
C GLY A 115 18.16 -7.22 -10.21
N LYS A 116 17.91 -7.26 -8.89
CA LYS A 116 16.73 -7.85 -8.24
C LYS A 116 16.28 -7.02 -7.04
N ILE A 117 14.99 -7.12 -6.71
CA ILE A 117 14.42 -6.56 -5.48
C ILE A 117 14.58 -7.54 -4.33
N ILE A 118 15.02 -7.06 -3.17
CA ILE A 118 15.14 -7.85 -1.95
C ILE A 118 13.87 -7.70 -1.12
N ILE A 119 13.23 -8.82 -0.76
CA ILE A 119 12.16 -8.86 0.23
C ILE A 119 12.73 -9.38 1.55
N LEU A 120 12.69 -8.56 2.61
CA LEU A 120 13.04 -8.97 3.96
C LEU A 120 11.77 -9.32 4.75
N LEU A 121 11.67 -10.58 5.18
CA LEU A 121 10.61 -11.08 6.03
C LEU A 121 11.07 -11.08 7.50
N LEU A 122 10.36 -10.31 8.32
CA LEU A 122 10.64 -10.14 9.74
C LEU A 122 9.35 -9.80 10.51
N GLU A 123 9.38 -9.83 11.84
CA GLU A 123 8.24 -9.36 12.62
C GLU A 123 8.30 -7.84 12.75
N LEU A 124 7.30 -7.15 12.20
CA LEU A 124 7.23 -5.69 12.24
C LEU A 124 6.54 -5.19 13.50
N ASN A 125 5.63 -6.00 14.03
CA ASN A 125 4.71 -5.63 15.09
C ASN A 125 5.25 -6.07 16.45
N ALA A 126 5.14 -5.20 17.44
CA ALA A 126 5.28 -5.60 18.83
C ALA A 126 4.02 -6.37 19.26
N ASP A 127 4.12 -7.24 20.28
CA ASP A 127 3.04 -8.12 20.74
C ASP A 127 1.78 -7.39 21.29
N TYR A 128 1.71 -6.05 21.23
CA TYR A 128 0.72 -5.18 21.86
C TYR A 128 0.09 -4.08 20.95
N SER A 129 0.07 -4.22 19.62
CA SER A 129 -0.53 -3.18 18.75
C SER A 129 -1.97 -3.47 18.29
N ASP A 130 -2.87 -2.50 18.48
CA ASP A 130 -4.27 -2.53 17.98
C ASP A 130 -4.34 -2.47 16.44
N SER A 131 -3.28 -1.98 15.80
CA SER A 131 -3.06 -2.00 14.35
C SER A 131 -1.81 -2.79 14.01
N ILE A 132 -1.83 -3.46 12.86
CA ILE A 132 -0.77 -4.33 12.37
C ILE A 132 -0.11 -3.62 11.18
N GLY A 133 1.15 -3.22 11.33
CA GLY A 133 2.01 -2.79 10.25
C GLY A 133 2.33 -3.98 9.35
N THR A 134 1.94 -3.92 8.07
CA THR A 134 2.06 -5.08 7.15
C THR A 134 3.33 -5.04 6.32
N GLY A 135 3.80 -3.85 5.96
CA GLY A 135 5.04 -3.67 5.22
C GLY A 135 5.48 -2.20 5.16
N TYR A 136 6.70 -1.99 4.65
CA TYR A 136 7.22 -0.68 4.31
C TYR A 136 8.37 -0.71 3.30
N PHE A 137 8.55 0.41 2.63
CA PHE A 137 9.77 0.80 1.93
C PHE A 137 10.56 1.86 2.74
N TYR A 138 11.89 1.76 2.72
CA TYR A 138 12.78 2.71 3.39
C TYR A 138 13.78 3.35 2.42
N GLY A 139 13.52 4.61 2.04
CA GLY A 139 14.26 5.32 0.99
C GLY A 139 15.78 5.43 1.20
N LEU A 140 16.25 5.45 2.46
CA LEU A 140 17.69 5.49 2.74
C LEU A 140 18.42 4.22 2.31
N ASP A 141 17.72 3.11 2.04
CA ASP A 141 18.35 1.92 1.47
C ASP A 141 18.90 2.16 0.06
N LEU A 142 18.32 3.10 -0.69
CA LEU A 142 18.75 3.44 -2.05
C LEU A 142 19.86 4.51 -2.08
N LEU A 143 20.21 5.11 -0.93
CA LEU A 143 21.21 6.16 -0.84
C LEU A 143 22.54 5.58 -0.35
N LEU A 144 23.60 5.82 -1.12
CA LEU A 144 24.93 5.26 -0.85
C LEU A 144 25.44 5.64 0.55
N ASN A 145 25.76 4.63 1.34
CA ASN A 145 26.28 4.70 2.70
C ASN A 145 25.29 5.24 3.76
N GLU A 146 24.02 5.39 3.42
CA GLU A 146 22.99 5.84 4.38
C GLU A 146 22.36 4.66 5.14
N ASN A 147 22.06 3.54 4.46
CA ASN A 147 21.55 2.34 5.11
C ASN A 147 22.08 1.02 4.52
N ASN A 148 21.24 0.19 3.87
CA ASN A 148 21.65 -1.13 3.37
C ASN A 148 22.25 -1.12 1.95
N ASN A 149 22.19 0.01 1.23
CA ASN A 149 22.69 0.16 -0.14
C ASN A 149 22.09 -0.87 -1.12
N ALA A 150 20.78 -1.08 -1.08
CA ALA A 150 20.09 -2.07 -1.91
C ALA A 150 18.59 -1.77 -2.05
N GLU A 151 17.95 -2.34 -3.06
CA GLU A 151 16.51 -2.25 -3.30
C GLU A 151 15.74 -3.19 -2.36
N ILE A 152 15.36 -2.70 -1.17
CA ILE A 152 14.74 -3.53 -0.12
C ILE A 152 13.28 -3.14 0.16
N LEU A 153 12.42 -4.15 0.24
CA LEU A 153 11.06 -4.08 0.76
C LEU A 153 10.95 -4.92 2.04
N TYR A 154 10.33 -4.37 3.09
CA TYR A 154 10.22 -5.01 4.39
C TYR A 154 8.78 -5.46 4.63
N MET A 155 8.57 -6.74 4.95
CA MET A 155 7.23 -7.32 5.10
C MET A 155 7.09 -8.07 6.42
N ASP A 156 5.91 -7.95 7.03
CA ASP A 156 5.59 -8.69 8.24
C ASP A 156 5.44 -10.19 7.92
N ILE A 157 6.32 -11.00 8.51
CA ILE A 157 6.40 -12.44 8.22
C ILE A 157 5.15 -13.20 8.65
N LYS A 158 4.52 -12.77 9.75
CA LYS A 158 3.28 -13.41 10.23
C LYS A 158 2.17 -13.18 9.22
N MET A 159 2.04 -11.95 8.71
CA MET A 159 1.08 -11.62 7.67
C MET A 159 1.36 -12.36 6.35
N VAL A 160 2.62 -12.55 5.96
CA VAL A 160 2.96 -13.35 4.77
C VAL A 160 2.54 -14.81 4.95
N ASN A 161 2.81 -15.39 6.13
CA ASN A 161 2.44 -16.78 6.42
C ASN A 161 0.92 -16.98 6.47
N GLU A 162 0.17 -16.03 7.02
CA GLU A 162 -1.28 -16.15 7.24
C GLU A 162 -2.14 -15.65 6.07
N LYS A 163 -1.66 -14.66 5.30
CA LYS A 163 -2.42 -13.93 4.28
C LYS A 163 -1.56 -13.55 3.06
N PRO A 164 -0.94 -14.52 2.36
CA PRO A 164 -0.04 -14.24 1.24
C PRO A 164 -0.72 -13.47 0.09
N GLU A 165 -2.02 -13.68 -0.15
CA GLU A 165 -2.77 -12.93 -1.17
C GLU A 165 -2.82 -11.45 -0.83
N TYR A 166 -3.19 -11.08 0.40
CA TYR A 166 -3.18 -9.68 0.84
C TYR A 166 -1.77 -9.08 0.81
N MET A 167 -0.77 -9.87 1.21
CA MET A 167 0.62 -9.41 1.24
C MET A 167 1.21 -9.20 -0.15
N SER A 168 0.80 -9.96 -1.17
CA SER A 168 1.25 -9.71 -2.54
C SER A 168 0.91 -8.30 -3.03
N GLY A 169 -0.29 -7.80 -2.71
CA GLY A 169 -0.71 -6.42 -3.02
C GLY A 169 -0.08 -5.37 -2.11
N THR A 170 0.42 -5.77 -0.94
CA THR A 170 1.27 -4.90 -0.11
C THR A 170 2.67 -4.79 -0.71
N ILE A 171 3.25 -5.88 -1.21
CA ILE A 171 4.58 -5.86 -1.84
C ILE A 171 4.58 -4.99 -3.09
N GLN A 172 3.56 -5.08 -3.95
CA GLN A 172 3.40 -4.20 -5.11
C GLN A 172 3.26 -2.73 -4.69
N HIS A 173 2.47 -2.45 -3.65
CA HIS A 173 2.34 -1.09 -3.10
C HIS A 173 3.69 -0.51 -2.66
N GLU A 174 4.49 -1.27 -1.92
CA GLU A 174 5.81 -0.81 -1.49
C GLU A 174 6.83 -0.74 -2.64
N PHE A 175 6.68 -1.59 -3.67
CA PHE A 175 7.52 -1.52 -4.87
C PHE A 175 7.27 -0.24 -5.67
N GLN A 176 6.01 0.19 -5.78
CA GLN A 176 5.68 1.50 -6.33
C GLN A 176 6.43 2.61 -5.61
N HIS A 177 6.46 2.60 -4.27
CA HIS A 177 7.17 3.63 -3.50
C HIS A 177 8.66 3.65 -3.79
N LEU A 178 9.28 2.46 -3.93
CA LEU A 178 10.68 2.32 -4.30
C LEU A 178 10.94 2.94 -5.68
N ILE A 179 10.13 2.61 -6.68
CA ILE A 179 10.20 3.22 -8.02
C ILE A 179 10.00 4.74 -7.93
N ASN A 180 8.99 5.19 -7.18
CA ASN A 180 8.65 6.60 -7.03
C ASN A 180 9.81 7.41 -6.45
N PHE A 181 10.49 6.86 -5.43
CA PHE A 181 11.64 7.49 -4.80
C PHE A 181 12.81 7.64 -5.79
N ASN A 182 13.07 6.62 -6.62
CA ASN A 182 14.06 6.75 -7.69
C ASN A 182 13.66 7.84 -8.69
N VAL A 183 12.47 7.74 -9.27
CA VAL A 183 12.02 8.59 -10.37
C VAL A 183 11.89 10.05 -9.94
N ASN A 184 11.25 10.32 -8.81
CA ASN A 184 10.96 11.69 -8.39
C ASN A 184 12.10 12.27 -7.54
N TYR A 185 12.59 11.55 -6.53
CA TYR A 185 13.58 12.09 -5.60
C TYR A 185 15.03 11.94 -6.10
N ILE A 186 15.50 10.72 -6.39
CA ILE A 186 16.91 10.51 -6.78
C ILE A 186 17.22 11.15 -8.13
N ARG A 187 16.38 10.90 -9.15
CA ARG A 187 16.62 11.39 -10.52
C ARG A 187 16.23 12.84 -10.73
N ASN A 188 15.10 13.27 -10.16
CA ASN A 188 14.52 14.59 -10.42
C ASN A 188 14.65 15.56 -9.23
N GLY A 189 15.22 15.13 -8.10
CA GLY A 189 15.49 16.00 -6.95
C GLY A 189 14.25 16.48 -6.19
N ARG A 190 13.06 15.93 -6.44
CA ARG A 190 11.80 16.40 -5.85
C ARG A 190 10.95 15.24 -5.35
N GLN A 191 10.53 15.27 -4.09
CA GLN A 191 9.53 14.31 -3.62
C GLN A 191 8.14 14.63 -4.22
N MET A 192 7.44 13.58 -4.63
CA MET A 192 6.01 13.64 -4.89
C MET A 192 5.25 13.94 -3.58
N SER A 193 4.16 14.69 -3.66
CA SER A 193 3.25 14.89 -2.52
C SER A 193 2.81 13.54 -1.95
N THR A 194 2.69 13.45 -0.62
CA THR A 194 2.29 12.19 0.03
C THR A 194 0.99 11.64 -0.53
N TRP A 195 -0.03 12.48 -0.72
CA TRP A 195 -1.32 12.03 -1.25
C TRP A 195 -1.21 11.38 -2.63
N LEU A 196 -0.38 11.93 -3.53
CA LEU A 196 -0.27 11.39 -4.89
C LEU A 196 0.60 10.14 -4.90
N ASN A 197 1.65 10.12 -4.08
CA ASN A 197 2.51 8.94 -3.91
C ASN A 197 1.66 7.75 -3.45
N GLU A 198 0.90 7.92 -2.37
CA GLU A 198 0.04 6.87 -1.81
C GLU A 198 -1.12 6.51 -2.73
N ALA A 199 -1.74 7.47 -3.43
CA ALA A 199 -2.77 7.16 -4.41
C ALA A 199 -2.21 6.28 -5.54
N LEU A 200 -1.05 6.61 -6.09
CA LEU A 200 -0.42 5.76 -7.12
C LEU A 200 -0.04 4.38 -6.57
N SER A 201 0.41 4.27 -5.32
CA SER A 201 0.64 2.97 -4.68
C SER A 201 -0.65 2.17 -4.50
N GLU A 202 -1.74 2.79 -4.03
CA GLU A 202 -3.05 2.13 -3.90
C GLU A 202 -3.57 1.63 -5.26
N SER A 203 -3.20 2.30 -6.36
CA SER A 203 -3.58 1.87 -7.71
C SER A 203 -2.96 0.54 -8.16
N THR A 204 -1.85 0.12 -7.56
CA THR A 204 -1.24 -1.22 -7.80
C THR A 204 -2.21 -2.36 -7.49
N SER A 205 -2.96 -2.26 -6.39
CA SER A 205 -3.89 -3.31 -5.97
C SER A 205 -5.07 -3.47 -6.95
N ILE A 206 -5.44 -2.39 -7.61
CA ILE A 206 -6.49 -2.36 -8.65
C ILE A 206 -5.95 -2.95 -9.96
N LEU A 207 -4.75 -2.56 -10.37
CA LEU A 207 -4.12 -3.00 -11.63
C LEU A 207 -3.81 -4.50 -11.64
N PHE A 208 -3.25 -5.00 -10.54
CA PHE A 208 -2.81 -6.39 -10.43
C PHE A 208 -3.89 -7.29 -9.81
N PHE A 209 -5.14 -6.83 -9.86
CA PHE A 209 -6.35 -7.56 -9.47
C PHE A 209 -6.27 -8.21 -8.08
N ASN A 210 -5.68 -7.51 -7.11
CA ASN A 210 -5.65 -7.96 -5.74
C ASN A 210 -7.00 -7.70 -5.07
N GLN A 211 -7.99 -8.54 -5.39
CA GLN A 211 -9.37 -8.35 -4.96
C GLN A 211 -9.48 -8.27 -3.43
N VAL A 212 -8.67 -9.03 -2.69
CA VAL A 212 -8.67 -9.02 -1.21
C VAL A 212 -8.32 -7.63 -0.67
N LYS A 213 -7.30 -6.97 -1.23
CA LYS A 213 -6.89 -5.62 -0.80
C LYS A 213 -7.88 -4.55 -1.29
N VAL A 214 -8.39 -4.68 -2.51
CA VAL A 214 -9.45 -3.79 -3.04
C VAL A 214 -10.72 -3.86 -2.18
N ASP A 215 -11.19 -5.05 -1.84
CA ASP A 215 -12.37 -5.25 -0.98
C ASP A 215 -12.15 -4.69 0.43
N SER A 216 -10.94 -4.84 0.99
CA SER A 216 -10.57 -4.24 2.26
C SER A 216 -10.71 -2.72 2.22
N ARG A 217 -10.19 -2.07 1.16
CA ARG A 217 -10.26 -0.62 0.97
C ARG A 217 -11.69 -0.12 0.74
N ILE A 218 -12.50 -0.86 0.00
CA ILE A 218 -13.93 -0.54 -0.19
C ILE A 218 -14.69 -0.65 1.13
N ASN A 219 -14.42 -1.69 1.92
CA ASN A 219 -15.02 -1.85 3.24
C ASN A 219 -14.61 -0.72 4.19
N GLU A 220 -13.35 -0.29 4.16
CA GLU A 220 -12.86 0.88 4.91
C GLU A 220 -13.49 2.18 4.41
N PHE A 221 -13.63 2.38 3.10
CA PHE A 221 -14.31 3.53 2.51
C PHE A 221 -15.75 3.66 3.03
N ASN A 222 -16.46 2.55 3.12
CA ASN A 222 -17.84 2.49 3.57
C ASN A 222 -18.00 2.62 5.10
N LYS A 223 -16.97 2.35 5.91
CA LYS A 223 -17.12 2.20 7.38
C LYS A 223 -16.17 3.02 8.25
N ALA A 224 -15.03 3.46 7.72
CA ALA A 224 -13.99 4.16 8.46
C ALA A 224 -13.95 5.67 8.14
N THR A 225 -14.61 6.09 7.06
CA THR A 225 -14.66 7.50 6.62
C THR A 225 -15.70 8.32 7.38
N LEU A 226 -16.76 7.68 7.92
CA LEU A 226 -17.94 8.36 8.48
C LEU A 226 -18.51 9.43 7.53
N GLY A 227 -18.66 9.08 6.24
CA GLY A 227 -19.14 10.02 5.22
C GLY A 227 -18.24 11.23 4.97
N TYR A 228 -16.97 11.16 5.37
CA TYR A 228 -15.95 12.18 5.14
C TYR A 228 -14.90 11.69 4.14
N TYR A 229 -14.97 12.18 2.91
CA TYR A 229 -14.15 11.71 1.80
C TYR A 229 -13.00 12.66 1.55
N CYS A 230 -11.76 12.22 1.81
CA CYS A 230 -10.58 13.06 1.64
C CYS A 230 -9.33 12.20 1.53
N PHE A 231 -8.59 12.36 0.44
CA PHE A 231 -7.21 11.88 0.31
C PHE A 231 -6.21 13.02 0.10
N TYR A 232 -6.67 14.21 -0.32
CA TYR A 232 -5.80 15.33 -0.69
C TYR A 232 -5.08 15.94 0.52
N THR A 233 -5.82 16.19 1.61
CA THR A 233 -5.24 16.48 2.92
C THR A 233 -4.82 15.16 3.58
N TRP A 234 -3.58 14.73 3.33
CA TRP A 234 -3.11 13.42 3.79
C TRP A 234 -3.01 13.32 5.32
N ASN A 235 -2.36 14.31 5.94
CA ASN A 235 -2.24 14.44 7.40
C ASN A 235 -3.48 15.11 7.97
N LEU A 236 -4.63 14.45 7.81
CA LEU A 236 -5.93 14.96 8.24
C LEU A 236 -5.95 15.13 9.77
N PRO A 237 -6.23 16.34 10.31
CA PRO A 237 -6.42 16.54 11.74
C PRO A 237 -7.77 15.96 12.20
N SER A 238 -7.83 14.63 12.26
CA SER A 238 -9.06 13.84 12.44
C SER A 238 -9.82 14.21 13.71
N GLU A 239 -9.12 14.52 14.80
CA GLU A 239 -9.71 14.95 16.08
C GLU A 239 -10.60 16.20 15.96
N SER A 240 -10.35 17.03 14.94
CA SER A 240 -11.05 18.29 14.70
C SER A 240 -12.08 18.21 13.58
N VAL A 241 -12.20 17.09 12.85
CA VAL A 241 -13.14 16.96 11.72
C VAL A 241 -14.59 17.16 12.17
N TYR A 242 -14.97 16.52 13.28
CA TYR A 242 -16.27 16.71 13.92
C TYR A 242 -16.03 17.25 15.34
N PRO A 243 -16.09 18.58 15.55
CA PRO A 243 -15.70 19.21 16.81
C PRO A 243 -16.43 18.69 18.05
N ASN A 244 -17.66 18.18 17.85
CA ASN A 244 -18.51 17.68 18.93
C ASN A 244 -18.60 16.15 18.99
N ASN A 245 -17.84 15.42 18.15
CA ASN A 245 -17.83 13.95 18.15
C ASN A 245 -16.44 13.44 18.56
N PRO A 246 -16.28 12.89 19.79
CA PRO A 246 -14.99 12.40 20.27
C PRO A 246 -14.44 11.19 19.49
N ASN A 247 -15.25 10.56 18.63
CA ASN A 247 -14.82 9.47 17.77
C ASN A 247 -14.17 9.95 16.47
N SER A 248 -14.20 11.27 16.19
CA SER A 248 -13.58 11.87 15.00
C SER A 248 -12.09 11.54 14.86
N LYS A 249 -11.38 11.40 15.98
CA LYS A 249 -9.96 11.02 16.03
C LYS A 249 -9.62 9.69 15.32
N TYR A 250 -10.61 8.82 15.12
CA TYR A 250 -10.42 7.52 14.48
C TYR A 250 -10.78 7.50 12.99
N ILE A 251 -11.17 8.64 12.40
CA ILE A 251 -11.48 8.73 10.97
C ILE A 251 -10.25 8.33 10.16
N PHE A 252 -10.46 7.39 9.25
CA PHE A 252 -9.46 6.92 8.31
C PHE A 252 -9.96 7.17 6.89
N ALA A 253 -9.84 8.41 6.44
CA ALA A 253 -10.36 8.85 5.15
C ALA A 253 -9.36 8.70 4.01
N ASN A 254 -8.07 8.89 4.27
CA ASN A 254 -7.00 9.03 3.29
C ASN A 254 -6.85 7.83 2.34
N TYR A 255 -6.36 6.69 2.82
CA TYR A 255 -6.12 5.49 2.01
C TYR A 255 -7.38 4.96 1.32
N PRO A 256 -8.53 4.75 2.00
CA PRO A 256 -9.72 4.24 1.32
C PRO A 256 -10.25 5.22 0.27
N SER A 257 -10.20 6.54 0.54
CA SER A 257 -10.56 7.54 -0.47
C SER A 257 -9.62 7.51 -1.67
N ALA A 258 -8.31 7.40 -1.44
CA ALA A 258 -7.32 7.31 -2.50
C ALA A 258 -7.54 6.07 -3.37
N SER A 259 -7.72 4.90 -2.74
CA SER A 259 -7.98 3.64 -3.43
C SER A 259 -9.27 3.69 -4.26
N VAL A 260 -10.38 4.17 -3.69
CA VAL A 260 -11.66 4.30 -4.43
C VAL A 260 -11.56 5.34 -5.54
N PHE A 261 -10.83 6.44 -5.35
CA PHE A 261 -10.57 7.44 -6.40
C PHE A 261 -9.78 6.85 -7.57
N MET A 262 -8.72 6.10 -7.29
CA MET A 262 -7.93 5.46 -8.34
C MET A 262 -8.71 4.37 -9.05
N ASN A 263 -9.52 3.58 -8.33
CA ASN A 263 -10.42 2.61 -8.95
C ASN A 263 -11.41 3.29 -9.88
N TRP A 264 -12.03 4.39 -9.44
CA TRP A 264 -12.93 5.19 -10.28
C TRP A 264 -12.23 5.68 -11.56
N LEU A 265 -11.03 6.26 -11.46
CA LEU A 265 -10.26 6.65 -12.64
C LEU A 265 -9.98 5.47 -13.58
N TYR A 266 -9.63 4.31 -13.03
CA TYR A 266 -9.43 3.10 -13.80
C TYR A 266 -10.69 2.68 -14.55
N GLN A 267 -11.85 2.61 -13.88
CA GLN A 267 -13.13 2.30 -14.52
C GLN A 267 -13.47 3.31 -15.62
N LYS A 268 -13.33 4.62 -15.35
CA LYS A 268 -13.64 5.69 -16.31
C LYS A 268 -12.70 5.72 -17.51
N SER A 269 -11.47 5.25 -17.36
CA SER A 269 -10.53 5.09 -18.46
C SER A 269 -10.83 3.88 -19.36
N GLY A 270 -11.90 3.12 -19.07
CA GLY A 270 -12.17 1.85 -19.74
C GLY A 270 -11.23 0.74 -19.28
N LYS A 271 -10.81 0.76 -18.00
CA LYS A 271 -9.84 -0.16 -17.40
C LYS A 271 -8.49 -0.14 -18.11
N ASN A 272 -8.01 1.05 -18.47
CA ASN A 272 -6.75 1.23 -19.19
C ASN A 272 -5.63 1.67 -18.24
N SER A 273 -4.64 0.81 -18.00
CA SER A 273 -3.53 1.08 -17.08
C SER A 273 -2.68 2.31 -17.44
N SER A 274 -2.74 2.77 -18.70
CA SER A 274 -2.06 4.00 -19.12
C SER A 274 -2.52 5.24 -18.37
N VAL A 275 -3.72 5.27 -17.77
CA VAL A 275 -4.16 6.39 -16.93
C VAL A 275 -3.15 6.67 -15.81
N PHE A 276 -2.72 5.63 -15.10
CA PHE A 276 -1.76 5.78 -13.99
C PHE A 276 -0.35 6.04 -14.49
N GLN A 277 0.03 5.44 -15.63
CA GLN A 277 1.31 5.71 -16.27
C GLN A 277 1.44 7.20 -16.64
N ASN A 278 0.39 7.76 -17.24
CA ASN A 278 0.36 9.15 -17.67
C ASN A 278 0.47 10.08 -16.46
N ILE A 279 -0.27 9.82 -15.37
CA ILE A 279 -0.17 10.57 -14.12
C ILE A 279 1.25 10.46 -13.52
N ALA A 280 1.77 9.23 -13.39
CA ALA A 280 3.05 8.92 -12.78
C ALA A 280 4.25 9.46 -13.57
N LYS A 281 4.12 9.68 -14.89
CA LYS A 281 5.19 10.20 -15.75
C LYS A 281 5.02 11.66 -16.15
N TYR A 282 3.87 12.28 -15.85
CA TYR A 282 3.63 13.69 -16.18
C TYR A 282 4.60 14.60 -15.43
N SER A 283 5.27 15.48 -16.16
CA SER A 283 6.18 16.46 -15.59
C SER A 283 5.42 17.70 -15.16
N SER A 284 5.21 17.85 -13.85
CA SER A 284 4.71 19.08 -13.23
C SER A 284 5.34 19.26 -11.85
N LEU A 285 5.52 20.52 -11.45
CA LEU A 285 5.89 20.91 -10.08
C LEU A 285 4.69 20.89 -9.13
N VAL A 286 3.47 20.88 -9.68
CA VAL A 286 2.22 20.85 -8.94
C VAL A 286 1.59 19.48 -9.13
N ASP A 287 1.50 18.69 -8.06
CA ASP A 287 1.13 17.27 -8.18
C ASP A 287 -0.33 17.05 -8.59
N TYR A 288 -1.27 17.94 -8.26
CA TYR A 288 -2.65 17.79 -8.75
C TYR A 288 -2.75 18.04 -10.27
N ASP A 289 -1.87 18.87 -10.85
CA ASP A 289 -1.82 19.09 -12.31
C ASP A 289 -1.45 17.79 -13.03
N ARG A 290 -0.65 16.92 -12.40
CA ARG A 290 -0.31 15.60 -12.97
C ARG A 290 -1.55 14.74 -13.15
N VAL A 291 -2.52 14.85 -12.24
CA VAL A 291 -3.80 14.15 -12.37
C VAL A 291 -4.69 14.88 -13.37
N LEU A 292 -4.96 16.17 -13.14
CA LEU A 292 -5.93 16.94 -13.92
C LEU A 292 -5.63 16.93 -15.43
N ASN A 293 -4.34 17.01 -15.83
CA ASN A 293 -3.94 16.99 -17.24
C ASN A 293 -4.07 15.61 -17.91
N ASN A 294 -4.29 14.55 -17.15
CA ASN A 294 -4.32 13.17 -17.65
C ASN A 294 -5.67 12.46 -17.45
N VAL A 295 -6.70 13.19 -17.01
CA VAL A 295 -8.03 12.64 -16.71
C VAL A 295 -9.16 13.33 -17.48
N SER A 296 -8.88 13.91 -18.65
CA SER A 296 -9.87 14.60 -19.48
C SER A 296 -11.08 13.74 -19.87
N PHE A 297 -10.91 12.41 -19.94
CA PHE A 297 -11.98 11.44 -20.18
C PHE A 297 -13.07 11.42 -19.08
N THR A 298 -12.79 11.97 -17.90
CA THR A 298 -13.79 12.18 -16.83
C THR A 298 -14.74 13.33 -17.15
N GLY A 299 -14.38 14.19 -18.10
CA GLY A 299 -15.06 15.44 -18.40
C GLY A 299 -14.87 16.53 -17.33
N ALA A 300 -13.92 16.35 -16.39
CA ALA A 300 -13.60 17.35 -15.39
C ALA A 300 -12.85 18.55 -15.99
N SER A 301 -13.27 19.75 -15.61
CA SER A 301 -12.70 21.03 -16.07
C SER A 301 -11.69 21.66 -15.11
N SER A 302 -11.69 21.21 -13.86
CA SER A 302 -10.82 21.69 -12.78
C SER A 302 -10.61 20.58 -11.75
N TRP A 303 -9.68 20.79 -10.81
CA TRP A 303 -9.45 19.86 -9.70
C TRP A 303 -10.71 19.68 -8.84
N ASP A 304 -11.40 20.77 -8.51
CA ASP A 304 -12.62 20.75 -7.72
C ASP A 304 -13.74 19.97 -8.43
N ASP A 305 -13.89 20.20 -9.73
CA ASP A 305 -14.86 19.50 -10.56
C ASP A 305 -14.54 18.00 -10.65
N LEU A 306 -13.26 17.63 -10.70
CA LEU A 306 -12.81 16.23 -10.69
C LEU A 306 -13.17 15.53 -9.37
N LEU A 307 -12.91 16.16 -8.22
CA LEU A 307 -13.23 15.58 -6.92
C LEU A 307 -14.74 15.42 -6.73
N LEU A 308 -15.53 16.40 -7.18
CA LEU A 308 -17.00 16.31 -7.14
C LEU A 308 -17.54 15.22 -8.09
N LYS A 309 -16.97 15.09 -9.31
CA LYS A 309 -17.32 14.02 -10.26
C LYS A 309 -16.94 12.65 -9.75
N TRP A 310 -15.85 12.52 -9.00
CA TRP A 310 -15.48 11.27 -8.36
C TRP A 310 -16.56 10.80 -7.39
N ILE A 311 -16.98 11.65 -6.45
CA ILE A 311 -18.01 11.31 -5.47
C ILE A 311 -19.37 11.07 -6.15
N GLU A 312 -19.71 11.86 -7.18
CA GLU A 312 -20.88 11.62 -8.03
C GLU A 312 -20.81 10.25 -8.72
N GLY A 313 -19.65 9.87 -9.27
CA GLY A 313 -19.42 8.57 -9.89
C GLY A 313 -19.61 7.41 -8.90
N VAL A 314 -19.07 7.53 -7.69
CA VAL A 314 -19.29 6.54 -6.61
C VAL A 314 -20.78 6.47 -6.25
N ALA A 315 -21.46 7.61 -6.12
CA ALA A 315 -22.90 7.66 -5.83
C ALA A 315 -23.76 6.99 -6.91
N ASN A 316 -23.27 6.99 -8.16
CA ASN A 316 -23.90 6.33 -9.31
C ASN A 316 -23.48 4.86 -9.49
N GLY A 317 -22.67 4.31 -8.58
CA GLY A 317 -22.23 2.91 -8.63
C GLY A 317 -21.13 2.63 -9.67
N GLU A 318 -20.37 3.65 -10.11
CA GLU A 318 -19.26 3.46 -11.06
C GLU A 318 -18.06 2.69 -10.45
N VAL A 319 -18.01 2.58 -9.12
CA VAL A 319 -17.09 1.69 -8.39
C VAL A 319 -17.92 0.69 -7.60
N GLU A 320 -17.90 -0.58 -8.03
CA GLU A 320 -18.68 -1.65 -7.43
C GLU A 320 -18.38 -1.77 -5.92
N GLY A 321 -19.44 -1.86 -5.11
CA GLY A 321 -19.35 -2.04 -3.66
C GLY A 321 -19.01 -0.78 -2.84
N ALA A 322 -18.51 0.29 -3.47
CA ALA A 322 -18.28 1.57 -2.78
C ALA A 322 -19.58 2.37 -2.70
N ASN A 323 -19.90 2.88 -1.50
CA ASN A 323 -21.13 3.62 -1.22
C ASN A 323 -20.81 4.93 -0.53
N ILE A 324 -21.60 5.96 -0.82
CA ILE A 324 -21.55 7.21 -0.07
C ILE A 324 -22.55 7.21 1.09
N GLU A 325 -22.20 7.91 2.16
CA GLU A 325 -23.02 8.18 3.33
C GLU A 325 -23.28 9.68 3.41
N LYS A 326 -24.45 10.05 3.92
CA LYS A 326 -24.82 11.46 4.13
C LYS A 326 -24.63 11.88 5.59
N GLN A 327 -24.28 13.12 5.81
CA GLN A 327 -24.15 13.71 7.14
C GLN A 327 -25.51 14.00 7.76
N GLU A 328 -25.60 13.86 9.09
CA GLU A 328 -26.79 14.22 9.87
C GLU A 328 -27.02 15.74 9.86
N GLU A 329 -28.29 16.16 9.81
CA GLU A 329 -28.65 17.57 9.89
C GLU A 329 -28.19 18.22 11.20
N ASN A 330 -27.82 19.49 11.14
CA ASN A 330 -27.24 20.27 12.24
C ASN A 330 -25.88 19.75 12.75
N ASN A 331 -25.27 18.74 12.11
CA ASN A 331 -23.90 18.34 12.42
C ASN A 331 -22.92 19.46 12.02
N ASN A 332 -21.91 19.69 12.85
CA ASN A 332 -20.84 20.64 12.52
C ASN A 332 -19.64 19.86 11.97
N VAL A 333 -19.18 20.27 10.79
CA VAL A 333 -18.11 19.60 10.06
C VAL A 333 -17.03 20.61 9.69
N ASN A 334 -15.78 20.27 10.00
CA ASN A 334 -14.61 20.99 9.52
C ASN A 334 -14.11 20.32 8.24
N LEU A 335 -14.35 20.95 7.10
CA LEU A 335 -13.89 20.49 5.78
C LEU A 335 -12.46 20.98 5.54
N TYR A 336 -11.50 20.08 5.53
CA TYR A 336 -10.11 20.36 5.16
C TYR A 336 -9.93 20.39 3.63
N PRO A 337 -8.83 20.96 3.11
CA PRO A 337 -8.59 21.06 1.67
C PRO A 337 -8.84 19.74 0.91
N GLY A 338 -9.71 19.78 -0.09
CA GLY A 338 -10.10 18.62 -0.90
C GLY A 338 -11.06 17.63 -0.22
N ALA A 339 -11.54 17.92 1.00
CA ALA A 339 -12.51 17.09 1.68
C ALA A 339 -13.94 17.33 1.16
N ILE A 340 -14.70 16.24 1.02
CA ILE A 340 -16.08 16.23 0.57
C ILE A 340 -16.96 15.53 1.60
N VAL A 341 -18.13 16.11 1.85
CA VAL A 341 -19.25 15.43 2.52
C VAL A 341 -20.52 15.55 1.68
N ALA A 342 -21.41 14.58 1.86
CA ALA A 342 -22.73 14.60 1.24
C ALA A 342 -23.83 14.87 2.28
N TYR A 343 -24.89 15.60 1.92
CA TYR A 343 -25.94 16.03 2.85
C TYR A 343 -27.27 16.33 2.16
N ASP A 344 -28.35 16.45 2.94
CA ASP A 344 -29.65 16.95 2.48
C ASP A 344 -29.84 18.44 2.79
N GLY A 345 -30.62 19.13 1.96
CA GLY A 345 -30.86 20.57 2.10
C GLY A 345 -29.87 21.37 1.25
N THR A 346 -29.74 22.67 1.52
CA THR A 346 -28.92 23.57 0.69
C THR A 346 -27.97 24.39 1.55
N LEU A 347 -26.68 24.40 1.17
CA LEU A 347 -25.67 25.32 1.67
C LEU A 347 -25.35 26.36 0.61
N SER A 348 -25.14 27.60 1.05
CA SER A 348 -24.59 28.63 0.18
C SER A 348 -23.11 28.38 -0.05
N SER A 349 -22.70 28.35 -1.32
CA SER A 349 -21.29 28.40 -1.71
C SER A 349 -20.62 29.65 -1.15
N SER A 350 -19.33 29.55 -0.87
CA SER A 350 -18.49 30.69 -0.47
C SER A 350 -17.17 30.66 -1.22
N ASP A 351 -16.28 31.63 -0.95
CA ASP A 351 -15.00 31.74 -1.65
C ASP A 351 -14.17 30.46 -1.58
N ASN A 352 -14.29 29.66 -0.50
CA ASN A 352 -13.54 28.41 -0.30
C ASN A 352 -14.44 27.15 -0.30
N LEU A 353 -15.76 27.31 -0.43
CA LEU A 353 -16.74 26.23 -0.39
C LEU A 353 -17.50 26.12 -1.71
N VAL A 354 -17.37 24.97 -2.38
CA VAL A 354 -18.15 24.64 -3.58
C VAL A 354 -19.23 23.64 -3.21
N THR A 355 -20.45 23.85 -3.70
CA THR A 355 -21.55 22.91 -3.55
C THR A 355 -21.98 22.33 -4.89
N ARG A 356 -22.47 21.09 -4.88
CA ARG A 356 -23.03 20.43 -6.08
C ARG A 356 -24.24 19.58 -5.71
N LYS A 357 -25.35 19.84 -6.39
CA LYS A 357 -26.54 18.98 -6.28
C LYS A 357 -26.44 17.79 -7.23
N LEU A 358 -26.61 16.59 -6.69
CA LEU A 358 -26.66 15.35 -7.44
C LEU A 358 -28.07 15.08 -7.99
N SER A 359 -28.16 14.21 -9.00
CA SER A 359 -29.44 13.76 -9.57
C SER A 359 -30.34 13.06 -8.55
N SER A 360 -29.74 12.42 -7.53
CA SER A 360 -30.44 11.80 -6.41
C SER A 360 -31.11 12.79 -5.45
N GLY A 361 -30.83 14.09 -5.60
CA GLY A 361 -31.31 15.14 -4.71
C GLY A 361 -30.37 15.49 -3.55
N LEU A 362 -29.37 14.64 -3.30
CA LEU A 362 -28.30 14.89 -2.32
C LEU A 362 -27.41 16.05 -2.78
N GLU A 363 -26.91 16.85 -1.85
CA GLU A 363 -25.90 17.88 -2.13
C GLU A 363 -24.52 17.44 -1.63
N LEU A 364 -23.47 17.86 -2.32
CA LEU A 364 -22.07 17.71 -1.95
C LEU A 364 -21.51 19.07 -1.54
N ALA A 365 -20.69 19.10 -0.49
CA ALA A 365 -19.90 20.26 -0.10
C ALA A 365 -18.41 19.89 -0.19
N LEU A 366 -17.64 20.69 -0.91
CA LEU A 366 -16.20 20.56 -1.11
C LEU A 366 -15.49 21.81 -0.58
N ASN A 367 -14.47 21.62 0.25
CA ASN A 367 -13.47 22.68 0.47
C ASN A 367 -12.45 22.68 -0.68
N LYS A 368 -12.43 23.75 -1.48
CA LYS A 368 -11.52 23.90 -2.63
C LYS A 368 -10.20 24.61 -2.32
N ASP A 369 -9.90 24.83 -1.04
CA ASP A 369 -8.59 25.33 -0.63
C ASP A 369 -7.49 24.41 -1.14
N ILE A 370 -6.32 25.00 -1.39
CA ILE A 370 -5.12 24.24 -1.77
C ILE A 370 -4.51 23.66 -0.50
N TYR A 371 -4.13 22.37 -0.55
CA TYR A 371 -3.43 21.74 0.56
C TYR A 371 -1.99 22.26 0.66
N THR A 372 -1.68 22.97 1.75
CA THR A 372 -0.36 23.60 2.00
C THR A 372 0.55 22.80 2.94
N GLY A 373 0.23 21.53 3.21
CA GLY A 373 1.08 20.65 4.03
C GLY A 373 0.65 20.54 5.49
N TYR A 374 1.57 20.71 6.43
CA TYR A 374 1.44 20.19 7.81
C TYR A 374 0.39 20.88 8.71
N THR A 375 -0.09 22.07 8.33
CA THR A 375 -1.07 22.83 9.13
C THR A 375 -2.24 23.27 8.24
N PRO A 376 -3.07 22.33 7.74
CA PRO A 376 -4.19 22.68 6.87
C PRO A 376 -5.27 23.41 7.68
N THR A 377 -5.87 24.43 7.09
CA THR A 377 -7.03 25.14 7.65
C THR A 377 -8.32 24.57 7.10
N SER A 378 -9.34 24.44 7.94
CA SER A 378 -10.65 23.94 7.52
C SER A 378 -11.66 25.06 7.29
N VAL A 379 -12.64 24.80 6.42
CA VAL A 379 -13.90 25.55 6.36
C VAL A 379 -14.90 24.85 7.26
N SER A 380 -15.39 25.54 8.29
CA SER A 380 -16.45 25.02 9.16
C SER A 380 -17.81 25.21 8.51
N ILE A 381 -18.58 24.13 8.43
CA ILE A 381 -19.97 24.14 7.96
C ILE A 381 -20.89 23.51 8.99
N THR A 382 -22.15 23.95 9.01
CA THR A 382 -23.23 23.29 9.73
C THR A 382 -24.16 22.69 8.72
N ILE A 383 -24.37 21.37 8.78
CA ILE A 383 -25.25 20.67 7.84
C ILE A 383 -26.68 21.23 7.97
N PRO A 384 -27.31 21.67 6.87
CA PRO A 384 -28.59 22.32 6.93
C PRO A 384 -29.69 21.34 7.32
N LYS A 385 -30.78 21.88 7.87
CA LYS A 385 -32.01 21.11 8.10
C LYS A 385 -32.70 20.87 6.76
N ALA A 386 -33.11 19.63 6.49
CA ALA A 386 -33.84 19.32 5.26
C ALA A 386 -35.21 20.04 5.27
N SER A 387 -35.47 20.87 4.26
CA SER A 387 -36.72 21.67 4.16
C SER A 387 -37.96 20.85 3.81
N SER A 388 -37.80 19.59 3.39
CA SER A 388 -38.87 18.64 3.14
C SER A 388 -38.32 17.21 3.12
N ILE A 389 -39.20 16.21 3.33
CA ILE A 389 -38.90 14.78 3.22
C ILE A 389 -38.67 14.44 1.74
N GLN A 390 -37.58 14.93 1.13
CA GLN A 390 -37.10 14.37 -0.12
C GLN A 390 -36.33 13.10 0.20
N ALA A 391 -36.78 12.02 -0.43
CA ALA A 391 -36.39 10.67 -0.12
C ALA A 391 -34.95 10.38 -0.56
N SER A 392 -33.96 10.83 0.21
CA SER A 392 -32.64 10.21 0.20
C SER A 392 -32.63 8.88 0.99
N LYS A 393 -33.79 8.20 1.15
CA LYS A 393 -33.94 6.95 1.91
C LYS A 393 -33.01 5.82 1.44
N MET A 394 -32.33 6.03 0.32
CA MET A 394 -31.32 5.14 -0.25
C MET A 394 -29.95 5.25 0.42
N TYR A 395 -29.62 6.38 1.06
CA TYR A 395 -28.32 6.59 1.67
C TYR A 395 -28.38 6.45 3.19
N LYS A 396 -27.40 5.74 3.74
CA LYS A 396 -27.18 5.69 5.18
C LYS A 396 -26.80 7.08 5.69
N THR A 397 -27.44 7.51 6.78
CA THR A 397 -27.05 8.71 7.51
C THR A 397 -25.97 8.35 8.53
N VAL A 398 -24.89 9.11 8.56
CA VAL A 398 -23.87 9.04 9.60
C VAL A 398 -24.48 9.55 10.89
N SER A 399 -24.50 8.73 11.94
CA SER A 399 -24.94 9.16 13.28
C SER A 399 -23.80 9.84 14.01
N LYS A 400 -24.10 10.88 14.81
CA LYS A 400 -23.13 11.45 15.76
C LYS A 400 -22.55 10.43 16.77
N ASP A 401 -23.25 9.33 17.01
CA ASP A 401 -22.81 8.25 17.91
C ASP A 401 -22.02 7.16 17.20
N ASP A 402 -21.92 7.22 15.86
CA ASP A 402 -21.16 6.24 15.08
C ASP A 402 -19.67 6.31 15.45
N LYS A 403 -19.07 5.11 15.53
CA LYS A 403 -17.63 4.93 15.73
C LYS A 403 -17.04 4.46 14.42
N PRO A 404 -16.00 5.13 13.88
CA PRO A 404 -15.33 4.64 12.69
C PRO A 404 -14.79 3.24 12.95
N TYR A 405 -14.91 2.38 11.95
CA TYR A 405 -14.11 1.16 11.92
C TYR A 405 -12.63 1.54 11.95
N ILE A 406 -11.87 1.03 12.93
CA ILE A 406 -10.42 1.21 12.97
C ILE A 406 -9.80 0.13 12.07
N PRO A 407 -9.08 0.52 10.99
CA PRO A 407 -8.42 -0.45 10.12
C PRO A 407 -7.43 -1.28 10.91
N LYS A 408 -7.55 -2.61 10.77
CA LYS A 408 -6.66 -3.57 11.42
C LYS A 408 -5.25 -3.56 10.82
N TYR A 409 -5.14 -3.28 9.53
CA TYR A 409 -3.88 -3.37 8.76
C TYR A 409 -3.48 -1.99 8.26
N ARG A 410 -2.20 -1.66 8.42
CA ARG A 410 -1.63 -0.35 8.06
C ARG A 410 -0.25 -0.49 7.45
N HIS A 411 0.12 0.51 6.65
CA HIS A 411 1.46 0.65 6.08
C HIS A 411 2.30 1.58 6.96
N ILE A 412 3.62 1.33 7.03
CA ILE A 412 4.52 2.27 7.70
C ILE A 412 5.14 3.16 6.62
N LEU A 413 4.89 4.46 6.69
CA LEU A 413 5.41 5.41 5.72
C LEU A 413 6.60 6.18 6.30
N PHE A 414 7.69 6.27 5.54
CA PHE A 414 8.86 7.08 5.88
C PHE A 414 8.97 8.34 5.01
N ASP A 415 9.58 9.38 5.57
CA ASP A 415 10.06 10.53 4.79
C ASP A 415 11.44 10.26 4.16
N LYS A 416 11.94 11.23 3.36
CA LYS A 416 13.26 11.13 2.72
C LYS A 416 14.43 11.05 3.72
N ASP A 417 14.22 11.53 4.94
CA ASP A 417 15.24 11.58 5.99
C ASP A 417 15.15 10.35 6.91
N GLY A 418 14.32 9.36 6.53
CA GLY A 418 14.13 8.11 7.26
C GLY A 418 13.29 8.25 8.52
N LYS A 419 12.53 9.33 8.69
CA LYS A 419 11.60 9.49 9.81
C LYS A 419 10.23 8.94 9.45
N ILE A 420 9.58 8.30 10.42
CA ILE A 420 8.22 7.79 10.24
C ILE A 420 7.24 8.96 10.12
N LYS A 421 6.53 9.00 9.00
CA LYS A 421 5.41 9.91 8.74
C LYS A 421 4.09 9.36 9.28
N GLU A 422 3.88 8.04 9.14
CA GLU A 422 2.61 7.38 9.48
C GLU A 422 2.84 5.91 9.91
N TYR A 423 1.96 5.41 10.78
CA TYR A 423 1.91 4.02 11.26
C TYR A 423 0.58 3.34 10.94
#